data_AF-A0A5N5W4P7-F1
#
_entry.id   AF-A0A5N5W4P7-F1
#
_cell.length_a   1.000
_cell.length_b   1.000
_cell.length_c   1.000
_cell.angle_alpha   90.00
_cell.angle_beta   90.00
_cell.angle_gamma   90.00
#
_symmetry.space_group_name_H-M   'P 1'
#
loop_
_entity.id
_entity.type
_entity.pdbx_description
1 polymer ?
#
loop_
_entity_poly.entity_id
_entity_poly.type
_entity_poly.pdbx_seq_one_letter_code
_entity_poly.pdbx_strand_id
1 'polypeptide(L)'
;AAGLSGLSVGWGLWETSGDGMTGGLGDTDVARMARIGVKAMSSEHGLALLDAAHHHGRPHAVGLDLDLRTLATHPVDTRPTLLRGLAAPAPATTGRPTATATAGARPADLASRLAALPPAERHHTLVGLIREQAATVLGHHTDSLTTGSTFKELGFDSLTAVELRNRLSAATGLRLSAGLVFDYPDADTLAEHLDGRLAPDGGTPTGQEATDSVLRDMAKLEHTLSSALVEHLDADAVTARLESLLAKWRASGAASGAAPDSGSAKEQLQVATTDQVLDFIDKELGL
;
A
#
# COMPACT_ATOMS: atom_id res chain seq x y z
N ALA A 1 -18.33 41.96 -17.73
CA ALA A 1 -18.02 40.80 -18.59
C ALA A 1 -19.23 40.49 -19.47
N ALA A 2 -19.07 40.20 -20.76
CA ALA A 2 -20.18 40.07 -21.73
C ALA A 2 -20.90 38.70 -21.75
N GLY A 3 -20.61 37.79 -20.81
CA GLY A 3 -21.30 36.50 -20.67
C GLY A 3 -21.00 35.46 -21.75
N LEU A 4 -19.99 35.69 -22.58
CA LEU A 4 -19.58 34.76 -23.65
C LEU A 4 -18.74 33.60 -23.10
N SER A 5 -18.84 32.43 -23.73
CA SER A 5 -18.01 31.26 -23.38
C SER A 5 -16.53 31.55 -23.66
N GLY A 6 -15.69 31.50 -22.63
CA GLY A 6 -14.23 31.49 -22.79
C GLY A 6 -13.71 30.11 -23.15
N LEU A 7 -12.62 30.04 -23.90
CA LEU A 7 -11.85 28.82 -24.11
C LEU A 7 -10.91 28.61 -22.92
N SER A 8 -11.02 27.45 -22.27
CA SER A 8 -10.08 26.99 -21.25
C SER A 8 -9.31 25.78 -21.78
N VAL A 9 -7.98 25.81 -21.72
CA VAL A 9 -7.13 24.68 -22.12
C VAL A 9 -6.35 24.18 -20.92
N GLY A 10 -6.55 22.91 -20.58
CA GLY A 10 -5.68 22.17 -19.65
C GLY A 10 -4.45 21.66 -20.41
N TRP A 11 -3.27 22.03 -19.95
CA TRP A 11 -2.03 21.72 -20.66
C TRP A 11 -1.29 20.52 -20.06
N GLY A 12 -0.78 19.67 -20.95
CA GLY A 12 0.15 18.59 -20.64
C GLY A 12 1.58 19.07 -20.39
N LEU A 13 2.52 18.13 -20.43
CA LEU A 13 3.95 18.39 -20.21
C LEU A 13 4.53 19.21 -21.36
N TRP A 14 5.27 20.29 -21.05
CA TRP A 14 6.03 21.09 -22.00
C TRP A 14 7.52 20.76 -21.93
N GLU A 15 8.22 20.81 -23.07
CA GLU A 15 9.67 20.57 -23.20
C GLU A 15 10.53 21.64 -22.53
N THR A 16 9.94 22.74 -22.06
CA THR A 16 10.67 23.92 -21.61
C THR A 16 11.71 23.57 -20.54
N SER A 17 12.97 23.84 -20.87
CA SER A 17 14.09 23.75 -19.94
C SER A 17 14.08 25.00 -19.02
N GLY A 18 13.53 24.89 -17.80
CA GLY A 18 13.60 25.96 -16.78
C GLY A 18 12.42 26.01 -15.79
N ASP A 19 12.35 27.10 -15.00
CA ASP A 19 11.36 27.46 -13.95
C ASP A 19 9.93 27.70 -14.48
N GLY A 20 9.42 26.81 -15.34
CA GLY A 20 8.04 26.82 -15.83
C GLY A 20 7.12 25.94 -14.99
N MET A 21 5.90 25.69 -15.51
CA MET A 21 4.92 24.78 -14.88
C MET A 21 5.45 23.35 -14.67
N THR A 22 6.53 22.98 -15.36
CA THR A 22 7.18 21.67 -15.32
C THR A 22 8.56 21.71 -14.67
N GLY A 23 9.01 22.88 -14.17
CA GLY A 23 10.36 23.07 -13.62
C GLY A 23 10.65 22.29 -12.33
N GLY A 24 9.61 21.86 -11.62
CA GLY A 24 9.73 20.98 -10.45
C GLY A 24 9.81 19.48 -10.76
N LEU A 25 9.67 19.08 -12.04
CA LEU A 25 9.74 17.67 -12.43
C LEU A 25 11.20 17.27 -12.63
N GLY A 26 11.63 16.24 -11.91
CA GLY A 26 12.96 15.65 -12.12
C GLY A 26 12.99 14.75 -13.35
N ASP A 27 14.20 14.33 -13.75
CA ASP A 27 14.39 13.40 -14.88
C ASP A 27 13.57 12.10 -14.70
N THR A 28 13.42 11.63 -13.46
CA THR A 28 12.60 10.46 -13.12
C THR A 28 11.12 10.67 -13.45
N ASP A 29 10.58 11.87 -13.19
CA ASP A 29 9.18 12.19 -13.47
C ASP A 29 8.93 12.25 -14.98
N VAL A 30 9.86 12.86 -15.72
CA VAL A 30 9.81 12.93 -17.18
C VAL A 30 9.89 11.52 -17.78
N ALA A 31 10.82 10.68 -17.32
CA ALA A 31 10.95 9.30 -17.75
C ALA A 31 9.69 8.47 -17.43
N ARG A 32 9.09 8.67 -16.26
CA ARG A 32 7.82 8.03 -15.86
C ARG A 32 6.67 8.41 -16.79
N MET A 33 6.52 9.70 -17.10
CA MET A 33 5.50 10.17 -18.03
C MET A 33 5.70 9.62 -19.44
N ALA A 34 6.94 9.57 -19.92
CA ALA A 34 7.28 8.97 -21.21
C ALA A 34 6.91 7.48 -21.29
N ARG A 35 7.11 6.72 -20.21
CA ARG A 35 6.74 5.29 -20.14
C ARG A 35 5.25 5.07 -20.34
N ILE A 36 4.38 5.95 -19.84
CA ILE A 36 2.92 5.85 -20.04
C ILE A 36 2.45 6.51 -21.35
N GLY A 37 3.39 6.91 -22.21
CA GLY A 37 3.10 7.50 -23.52
C GLY A 37 2.83 9.00 -23.51
N VAL A 38 3.06 9.71 -22.40
CA VAL A 38 2.96 11.17 -22.36
C VAL A 38 4.30 11.77 -22.76
N LYS A 39 4.29 12.55 -23.85
CA LYS A 39 5.48 13.26 -24.34
C LYS A 39 5.49 14.70 -23.86
N ALA A 40 6.69 15.23 -23.70
CA ALA A 40 6.87 16.67 -23.56
C ALA A 40 6.56 17.31 -24.92
N MET A 41 5.72 18.36 -24.93
CA MET A 41 5.36 19.09 -26.14
C MET A 41 6.30 20.27 -26.35
N SER A 42 6.74 20.46 -27.59
CA SER A 42 7.45 21.67 -27.98
C SER A 42 6.53 22.89 -27.93
N SER A 43 7.10 24.09 -27.82
CA SER A 43 6.28 25.31 -27.80
C SER A 43 5.50 25.52 -29.09
N GLU A 44 6.08 25.14 -30.23
CA GLU A 44 5.42 25.17 -31.53
C GLU A 44 4.19 24.24 -31.57
N HIS A 45 4.34 23.01 -31.05
CA HIS A 45 3.24 22.07 -30.99
C HIS A 45 2.13 22.54 -30.04
N GLY A 46 2.49 23.09 -28.88
CA GLY A 46 1.53 23.64 -27.92
C GLY A 46 0.71 24.79 -28.50
N LEU A 47 1.34 25.71 -29.24
CA LEU A 47 0.63 26.80 -29.92
C LEU A 47 -0.29 26.28 -31.03
N ALA A 48 0.14 25.28 -31.80
CA ALA A 48 -0.72 24.64 -32.80
C ALA A 48 -1.97 23.99 -32.17
N LEU A 49 -1.83 23.40 -30.97
CA LEU A 49 -2.97 22.86 -30.22
C LEU A 49 -3.91 23.94 -29.70
N LEU A 50 -3.40 25.12 -29.33
CA LEU A 50 -4.24 26.26 -28.94
C LEU A 50 -5.10 26.74 -30.12
N ASP A 51 -4.48 26.89 -31.29
CA ASP A 51 -5.19 27.27 -32.53
C ASP A 51 -6.26 26.23 -32.89
N ALA A 52 -5.92 24.94 -32.79
CA ALA A 52 -6.86 23.85 -33.00
C ALA A 52 -8.03 23.88 -32.00
N ALA A 53 -7.76 24.13 -30.71
CA ALA A 53 -8.79 24.23 -29.68
C ALA A 53 -9.72 25.42 -29.92
N HIS A 54 -9.18 26.55 -30.37
CA HIS A 54 -9.95 27.72 -30.75
C HIS A 54 -10.88 27.42 -31.93
N HIS A 55 -10.39 26.72 -32.96
CA HIS A 55 -11.20 26.33 -34.11
C HIS A 55 -12.26 25.28 -33.78
N HIS A 56 -11.98 24.36 -32.85
CA HIS A 56 -12.93 23.33 -32.43
C HIS A 56 -14.16 23.92 -31.70
N GLY A 57 -14.02 25.09 -31.07
CA GLY A 57 -15.15 25.82 -30.47
C GLY A 57 -15.72 25.18 -29.20
N ARG A 58 -15.02 24.24 -28.56
CA ARG A 58 -15.41 23.69 -27.26
C ARG A 58 -14.96 24.63 -26.13
N PRO A 59 -15.75 24.81 -25.06
CA PRO A 59 -15.40 25.71 -23.96
C PRO A 59 -14.22 25.21 -23.13
N HIS A 60 -13.95 23.89 -23.15
CA HIS A 60 -12.80 23.30 -22.47
C HIS A 60 -12.14 22.22 -23.34
N ALA A 61 -10.81 22.28 -23.43
CA ALA A 61 -9.98 21.34 -24.15
C ALA A 61 -8.76 20.93 -23.30
N VAL A 62 -8.17 19.79 -23.63
CA VAL A 62 -6.89 19.35 -23.04
C VAL A 62 -5.89 19.22 -24.18
N GLY A 63 -4.80 19.99 -24.11
CA GLY A 63 -3.67 19.90 -25.05
C GLY A 63 -2.61 18.97 -24.47
N LEU A 64 -2.36 17.83 -25.11
CA LEU A 64 -1.40 16.83 -24.66
C LEU A 64 -0.78 16.12 -25.86
N ASP A 65 0.52 15.88 -25.82
CA ASP A 65 1.20 15.02 -26.79
C ASP A 65 1.22 13.57 -26.25
N LEU A 66 0.53 12.68 -26.96
CA LEU A 66 0.35 11.28 -26.59
C LEU A 66 0.92 10.34 -27.65
N ASP A 67 1.88 9.51 -27.25
CA ASP A 67 2.26 8.33 -27.99
C ASP A 67 1.29 7.19 -27.73
N LEU A 68 0.26 7.11 -28.58
CA LEU A 68 -0.74 6.06 -28.50
C LEU A 68 -0.15 4.65 -28.71
N ARG A 69 1.02 4.51 -29.35
CA ARG A 69 1.67 3.20 -29.52
C ARG A 69 2.29 2.74 -28.21
N THR A 70 3.02 3.63 -27.53
CA THR A 70 3.55 3.37 -26.18
C THR A 70 2.44 3.11 -25.18
N LEU A 71 1.34 3.87 -25.26
CA LEU A 71 0.17 3.62 -24.43
C LEU A 71 -0.47 2.25 -24.73
N ALA A 72 -0.47 1.79 -25.98
CA ALA A 72 -1.03 0.49 -26.37
C ALA A 72 -0.21 -0.72 -25.91
N THR A 73 1.07 -0.56 -25.55
CA THR A 73 1.87 -1.67 -24.99
C THR A 73 1.47 -2.01 -23.56
N HIS A 74 0.70 -1.14 -22.88
CA HIS A 74 0.26 -1.34 -21.51
C HIS A 74 -1.05 -2.12 -21.44
N PRO A 75 -1.20 -3.07 -20.50
CA PRO A 75 -2.46 -3.77 -20.26
C PRO A 75 -3.64 -2.80 -20.10
N VAL A 76 -4.82 -3.18 -20.59
CA VAL A 76 -6.01 -2.31 -20.55
C VAL A 76 -6.35 -1.85 -19.13
N ASP A 77 -6.19 -2.74 -18.16
CA ASP A 77 -6.56 -2.52 -16.77
C ASP A 77 -5.62 -1.57 -16.02
N THR A 78 -4.37 -1.43 -16.48
CA THR A 78 -3.39 -0.52 -15.88
C THR A 78 -3.44 0.88 -16.47
N ARG A 79 -4.13 1.07 -17.60
CA ARG A 79 -4.30 2.38 -18.25
C ARG A 79 -5.34 3.23 -17.51
N PRO A 80 -5.10 4.55 -17.35
CA PRO A 80 -6.12 5.48 -16.85
C PRO A 80 -7.41 5.36 -17.64
N THR A 81 -8.55 5.36 -16.96
CA THR A 81 -9.86 5.05 -17.57
C THR A 81 -10.17 5.92 -18.78
N LEU A 82 -9.79 7.20 -18.73
CA LEU A 82 -9.97 8.17 -19.83
C LEU A 82 -9.13 7.84 -21.08
N LEU A 83 -8.01 7.14 -20.93
CA LEU A 83 -7.06 6.87 -22.01
C LEU A 83 -7.28 5.49 -22.66
N ARG A 84 -8.09 4.61 -22.07
CA ARG A 84 -8.34 3.25 -22.60
C ARG A 84 -8.94 3.25 -24.01
N GLY A 85 -9.78 4.23 -24.33
CA GLY A 85 -10.44 4.35 -25.64
C GLY A 85 -9.57 4.97 -26.74
N LEU A 86 -8.44 5.60 -26.38
CA LEU A 86 -7.56 6.29 -27.33
C LEU A 86 -6.51 5.36 -27.94
N ALA A 87 -6.03 4.39 -27.16
CA ALA A 87 -5.12 3.36 -27.64
C ALA A 87 -5.92 2.13 -28.10
N ALA A 88 -6.48 2.22 -29.31
CA ALA A 88 -7.07 1.08 -30.00
C ALA A 88 -5.99 0.01 -30.26
N PRO A 89 -6.32 -1.30 -30.20
CA PRO A 89 -5.39 -2.33 -30.61
C PRO A 89 -5.07 -2.11 -32.08
N ALA A 90 -3.79 -1.88 -32.39
CA ALA A 90 -3.35 -1.88 -33.78
C ALA A 90 -3.81 -3.20 -34.44
N PRO A 91 -4.33 -3.19 -35.68
CA PRO A 91 -4.56 -4.44 -36.39
C PRO A 91 -3.21 -5.15 -36.47
N ALA A 92 -3.17 -6.38 -35.93
CA ALA A 92 -1.97 -7.19 -35.90
C ALA A 92 -1.49 -7.44 -37.33
N THR A 93 -0.56 -6.62 -37.81
CA THR A 93 0.27 -6.98 -38.94
C THR A 93 1.16 -8.10 -38.44
N THR A 94 1.05 -9.26 -39.07
CA THR A 94 1.83 -10.47 -38.83
C THR A 94 3.32 -10.22 -39.02
N GLY A 95 3.95 -9.59 -38.03
CA GLY A 95 5.39 -9.51 -37.85
C GLY A 95 5.74 -10.37 -36.65
N ARG A 96 6.15 -11.61 -36.91
CA ARG A 96 6.69 -12.55 -35.92
C ARG A 96 7.75 -11.82 -35.07
N PRO A 97 7.55 -11.59 -33.77
CA PRO A 97 8.62 -11.11 -32.92
C PRO A 97 9.55 -12.28 -32.65
N THR A 98 10.80 -12.15 -33.10
CA THR A 98 11.92 -12.94 -32.60
C THR A 98 12.00 -12.75 -31.09
N ALA A 99 11.67 -13.81 -30.37
CA ALA A 99 11.80 -13.88 -28.93
C ALA A 99 13.27 -13.76 -28.53
N THR A 100 13.68 -12.59 -28.04
CA THR A 100 14.69 -12.52 -26.98
C THR A 100 13.94 -12.60 -25.66
N ALA A 101 13.85 -13.83 -25.15
CA ALA A 101 13.29 -14.13 -23.84
C ALA A 101 14.25 -13.64 -22.74
N THR A 102 13.91 -12.54 -22.09
CA THR A 102 14.10 -12.42 -20.65
C THR A 102 12.82 -12.90 -19.99
N ALA A 103 12.92 -13.97 -19.22
CA ALA A 103 11.80 -14.71 -18.66
C ALA A 103 10.99 -13.87 -17.66
N GLY A 104 9.97 -13.17 -18.16
CA GLY A 104 8.85 -12.70 -17.35
C GLY A 104 7.89 -13.86 -17.11
N ALA A 105 7.96 -14.48 -15.92
CA ALA A 105 7.04 -15.51 -15.49
C ALA A 105 5.60 -14.99 -15.56
N ARG A 106 4.66 -15.81 -16.06
CA ARG A 106 3.23 -15.47 -16.01
C ARG A 106 2.78 -15.33 -14.55
N PRO A 107 1.77 -14.50 -14.23
CA PRO A 107 1.29 -14.29 -12.86
C PRO A 107 0.97 -15.61 -12.14
N ALA A 108 0.34 -16.55 -12.86
CA ALA A 108 0.00 -17.88 -12.35
C ALA A 108 1.24 -18.76 -12.06
N ASP A 109 2.32 -18.59 -12.82
CA ASP A 109 3.57 -19.34 -12.62
C ASP A 109 4.34 -18.86 -11.38
N LEU A 110 4.33 -17.54 -11.13
CA LEU A 110 4.97 -16.95 -9.95
C LEU A 110 4.23 -17.32 -8.65
N ALA A 111 2.90 -17.25 -8.64
CA ALA A 111 2.10 -17.64 -7.47
C ALA A 111 2.28 -19.13 -7.12
N SER A 112 2.26 -20.03 -8.11
CA SER A 112 2.50 -21.47 -7.89
C SER A 112 3.93 -21.77 -7.41
N ARG A 113 4.93 -21.04 -7.93
CA ARG A 113 6.32 -21.17 -7.45
C ARG A 113 6.44 -20.71 -6.01
N LEU A 114 5.92 -19.53 -5.66
CA LEU A 114 5.94 -19.02 -4.29
C LEU A 114 5.24 -19.95 -3.31
N ALA A 115 4.09 -20.50 -3.67
CA ALA A 115 3.37 -21.47 -2.83
C ALA A 115 4.17 -22.76 -2.54
N ALA A 116 5.06 -23.17 -3.46
CA ALA A 116 5.91 -24.35 -3.31
C ALA A 116 7.17 -24.10 -2.45
N LEU A 117 7.53 -22.84 -2.15
CA LEU A 117 8.67 -22.52 -1.31
C LEU A 117 8.34 -22.66 0.20
N PRO A 118 9.33 -23.02 1.03
CA PRO A 118 9.24 -22.87 2.48
C PRO A 118 8.96 -21.41 2.89
N PRO A 119 8.26 -21.16 4.02
CA PRO A 119 7.84 -19.81 4.42
C PRO A 119 8.99 -18.79 4.44
N ALA A 120 10.14 -19.14 5.01
CA ALA A 120 11.30 -18.26 5.08
C ALA A 120 11.89 -17.90 3.69
N GLU A 121 12.00 -18.87 2.80
CA GLU A 121 12.51 -18.65 1.44
C GLU A 121 11.52 -17.88 0.56
N ARG A 122 10.21 -18.12 0.78
CA ARG A 122 9.13 -17.40 0.10
C ARG A 122 9.12 -15.93 0.50
N HIS A 123 9.21 -15.64 1.80
CA HIS A 123 9.31 -14.28 2.30
C HIS A 123 10.52 -13.55 1.69
N HIS A 124 11.71 -14.17 1.70
CA HIS A 124 12.90 -13.59 1.08
C HIS A 124 12.70 -13.30 -0.43
N THR A 125 12.06 -14.23 -1.14
CA THR A 125 11.74 -14.06 -2.57
C THR A 125 10.76 -12.90 -2.81
N LEU A 126 9.76 -12.74 -1.94
CA LEU A 126 8.79 -11.65 -2.00
C LEU A 126 9.46 -10.29 -1.73
N VAL A 127 10.34 -10.20 -0.74
CA VAL A 127 11.12 -8.99 -0.45
C VAL A 127 11.96 -8.60 -1.67
N GLY A 128 12.64 -9.56 -2.30
CA GLY A 128 13.40 -9.33 -3.53
C GLY A 128 12.54 -8.79 -4.67
N LEU A 129 11.38 -9.41 -4.90
CA LEU A 129 10.42 -8.97 -5.92
C LEU A 129 9.94 -7.53 -5.66
N ILE A 130 9.57 -7.21 -4.42
CA ILE A 130 9.09 -5.87 -4.06
C ILE A 130 10.19 -4.83 -4.30
N ARG A 131 11.42 -5.11 -3.89
CA ARG A 131 12.57 -4.20 -4.10
C ARG A 131 12.85 -3.99 -5.58
N GLU A 132 12.80 -5.04 -6.40
CA GLU A 132 12.97 -4.93 -7.85
C GLU A 132 11.88 -4.06 -8.50
N GLN A 133 10.62 -4.28 -8.12
CA GLN A 133 9.51 -3.46 -8.63
C GLN A 133 9.60 -2.02 -8.14
N ALA A 134 9.97 -1.79 -6.88
CA ALA A 134 10.15 -0.45 -6.32
C ALA A 134 11.28 0.31 -7.02
N ALA A 135 12.42 -0.35 -7.26
CA ALA A 135 13.54 0.23 -8.00
C ALA A 135 13.12 0.62 -9.42
N THR A 136 12.33 -0.23 -10.09
CA THR A 136 11.82 0.06 -11.43
C THR A 136 10.89 1.28 -11.45
N VAL A 137 10.01 1.42 -10.46
CA VAL A 137 9.09 2.57 -10.34
C VAL A 137 9.86 3.86 -10.12
N LEU A 138 10.85 3.84 -9.21
CA LEU A 138 11.69 4.99 -8.88
C LEU A 138 12.77 5.29 -9.93
N GLY A 139 12.96 4.43 -10.94
CA GLY A 139 14.04 4.58 -11.93
C GLY A 139 15.44 4.38 -11.34
N HIS A 140 15.52 3.66 -10.22
CA HIS A 140 16.75 3.38 -9.50
C HIS A 140 17.21 1.94 -9.72
N HIS A 141 18.45 1.63 -9.34
CA HIS A 141 18.94 0.25 -9.30
C HIS A 141 18.56 -0.40 -7.96
N THR A 142 18.27 -1.70 -7.96
CA THR A 142 17.80 -2.42 -6.76
C THR A 142 18.76 -2.30 -5.57
N ASP A 143 20.06 -2.17 -5.84
CA ASP A 143 21.13 -2.01 -4.84
C ASP A 143 21.11 -0.64 -4.13
N SER A 144 20.40 0.34 -4.67
CA SER A 144 20.25 1.67 -4.04
C SER A 144 19.10 1.75 -3.04
N LEU A 145 18.30 0.69 -2.92
CA LEU A 145 17.25 0.59 -1.91
C LEU A 145 17.83 -0.05 -0.65
N THR A 146 18.03 0.72 0.41
CA THR A 146 18.47 0.23 1.72
C THR A 146 17.42 -0.67 2.37
N THR A 147 17.85 -1.82 2.90
CA THR A 147 17.00 -2.72 3.68
C THR A 147 16.50 -1.98 4.92
N GLY A 148 15.18 -1.89 5.12
CA GLY A 148 14.55 -1.22 6.25
C GLY A 148 14.15 0.26 6.03
N SER A 149 14.46 0.85 4.87
CA SER A 149 13.93 2.18 4.53
C SER A 149 12.47 2.12 4.14
N THR A 150 11.69 3.11 4.60
CA THR A 150 10.29 3.22 4.21
C THR A 150 10.16 3.69 2.77
N PHE A 151 9.11 3.28 2.07
CA PHE A 151 8.80 3.74 0.72
C PHE A 151 8.72 5.27 0.65
N LYS A 152 8.22 5.93 1.71
CA LYS A 152 8.16 7.40 1.79
C LYS A 152 9.55 8.04 1.80
N GLU A 153 10.50 7.49 2.55
CA GLU A 153 11.90 7.96 2.56
C GLU A 153 12.59 7.71 1.21
N LEU A 154 12.18 6.66 0.51
CA LEU A 154 12.66 6.34 -0.84
C LEU A 154 12.01 7.20 -1.93
N GLY A 155 11.12 8.13 -1.58
CA GLY A 155 10.49 9.06 -2.53
C GLY A 155 9.17 8.57 -3.14
N PHE A 156 8.50 7.59 -2.53
CA PHE A 156 7.16 7.21 -2.96
C PHE A 156 6.12 8.28 -2.61
N ASP A 157 5.38 8.69 -3.63
CA ASP A 157 4.20 9.55 -3.63
C ASP A 157 2.92 8.75 -3.94
N SER A 158 1.77 9.43 -4.01
CA SER A 158 0.49 8.79 -4.33
C SER A 158 0.43 8.15 -5.72
N LEU A 159 1.22 8.64 -6.70
CA LEU A 159 1.20 8.12 -8.07
C LEU A 159 2.09 6.88 -8.22
N THR A 160 3.30 6.93 -7.68
CA THR A 160 4.24 5.81 -7.60
C THR A 160 3.70 4.67 -6.72
N ALA A 161 2.94 4.97 -5.66
CA ALA A 161 2.25 3.96 -4.86
C ALA A 161 1.25 3.13 -5.70
N VAL A 162 0.48 3.80 -6.57
CA VAL A 162 -0.46 3.13 -7.47
C VAL A 162 0.29 2.31 -8.54
N GLU A 163 1.41 2.80 -9.04
CA GLU A 163 2.23 2.08 -10.01
C GLU A 163 2.83 0.81 -9.42
N LEU A 164 3.46 0.88 -8.24
CA LEU A 164 3.99 -0.29 -7.53
C LEU A 164 2.86 -1.30 -7.25
N ARG A 165 1.69 -0.84 -6.80
CA ARG A 165 0.53 -1.69 -6.60
C ARG A 165 0.12 -2.43 -7.87
N ASN A 166 0.07 -1.74 -9.02
CA ASN A 166 -0.31 -2.36 -10.29
C ASN A 166 0.70 -3.42 -10.73
N ARG A 167 2.00 -3.14 -10.56
CA ARG A 167 3.07 -4.07 -10.90
C ARG A 167 3.06 -5.31 -10.00
N LEU A 168 2.89 -5.13 -8.69
CA LEU A 168 2.75 -6.24 -7.75
C LEU A 168 1.49 -7.06 -7.99
N SER A 169 0.36 -6.41 -8.31
CA SER A 169 -0.89 -7.10 -8.67
C SER A 169 -0.70 -7.95 -9.94
N ALA A 170 0.01 -7.41 -10.93
CA ALA A 170 0.33 -8.13 -12.16
C ALA A 170 1.30 -9.30 -11.92
N ALA A 171 2.30 -9.14 -11.06
CA ALA A 171 3.26 -10.20 -10.76
C ALA A 171 2.65 -11.33 -9.92
N THR A 172 1.87 -10.99 -8.89
CA THR A 172 1.33 -11.95 -7.92
C THR A 172 -0.06 -12.49 -8.30
N GLY A 173 -0.76 -11.84 -9.22
CA GLY A 173 -2.16 -12.14 -9.54
C GLY A 173 -3.15 -11.72 -8.45
N LEU A 174 -2.71 -11.06 -7.39
CA LEU A 174 -3.55 -10.59 -6.29
C LEU A 174 -4.26 -9.28 -6.64
N ARG A 175 -5.46 -9.09 -6.07
CA ARG A 175 -6.11 -7.78 -6.02
C ARG A 175 -5.64 -7.02 -4.78
N LEU A 176 -4.84 -5.99 -5.00
CA LEU A 176 -4.21 -5.16 -3.97
C LEU A 176 -4.89 -3.78 -3.85
N SER A 177 -4.99 -3.23 -2.63
CA SER A 177 -5.62 -1.93 -2.37
C SER A 177 -4.75 -0.77 -2.85
N ALA A 178 -5.35 0.39 -3.16
CA ALA A 178 -4.61 1.58 -3.55
C ALA A 178 -3.75 2.17 -2.40
N GLY A 179 -4.09 1.88 -1.14
CA GLY A 179 -3.39 2.33 0.06
C GLY A 179 -2.23 1.43 0.50
N LEU A 180 -1.97 0.32 -0.21
CA LEU A 180 -1.03 -0.74 0.18
C LEU A 180 0.35 -0.22 0.64
N VAL A 181 0.94 0.72 -0.07
CA VAL A 181 2.28 1.27 0.24
C VAL A 181 2.28 2.16 1.49
N PHE A 182 1.12 2.71 1.86
CA PHE A 182 0.93 3.46 3.10
C PHE A 182 0.54 2.56 4.27
N ASP A 183 -0.18 1.48 3.97
CA ASP A 183 -0.56 0.47 4.96
C ASP A 183 0.63 -0.41 5.38
N TYR A 184 1.57 -0.63 4.45
CA TYR A 184 2.78 -1.43 4.58
C TYR A 184 3.99 -0.61 4.09
N PRO A 185 4.62 0.16 4.99
CA PRO A 185 5.53 1.24 4.60
C PRO A 185 6.91 0.77 4.17
N ASP A 186 7.26 -0.50 4.31
CA ASP A 186 8.55 -1.06 3.90
C ASP A 186 8.39 -2.40 3.18
N ALA A 187 9.47 -2.88 2.56
CA ALA A 187 9.45 -4.08 1.74
C ALA A 187 9.19 -5.36 2.55
N ASP A 188 9.62 -5.42 3.81
CA ASP A 188 9.48 -6.60 4.67
C ASP A 188 8.01 -6.74 5.14
N THR A 189 7.43 -5.67 5.66
CA THR A 189 6.01 -5.63 6.06
C THR A 189 5.07 -5.89 4.89
N LEU A 190 5.41 -5.38 3.71
CA LEU A 190 4.64 -5.67 2.50
C LEU A 190 4.79 -7.13 2.05
N ALA A 191 5.98 -7.72 2.18
CA ALA A 191 6.20 -9.13 1.87
C ALA A 191 5.40 -10.06 2.80
N GLU A 192 5.35 -9.76 4.10
CA GLU A 192 4.51 -10.50 5.06
C GLU A 192 3.03 -10.44 4.68
N HIS A 193 2.53 -9.25 4.32
CA HIS A 193 1.14 -9.11 3.88
C HIS A 193 0.84 -9.93 2.62
N LEU A 194 1.74 -9.89 1.63
CA LEU A 194 1.57 -10.66 0.40
C LEU A 194 1.63 -12.17 0.66
N ASP A 195 2.49 -12.63 1.57
CA ASP A 195 2.59 -14.05 1.94
C ASP A 195 1.29 -14.57 2.56
N GLY A 196 0.73 -13.84 3.53
CA GLY A 196 -0.57 -14.17 4.14
C GLY A 196 -1.74 -14.18 3.14
N ARG A 197 -1.62 -13.45 2.02
CA ARG A 197 -2.63 -13.42 0.95
C ARG A 197 -2.44 -14.53 -0.09
N LEU A 198 -1.21 -15.04 -0.25
CA LEU A 198 -0.87 -16.12 -1.17
C LEU A 198 -1.08 -17.51 -0.55
N ALA A 199 -1.04 -17.62 0.78
CA ALA A 199 -1.24 -18.87 1.51
C ALA A 199 -2.44 -18.83 2.50
N PRO A 200 -3.68 -18.53 2.05
CA PRO A 200 -4.84 -18.48 2.94
C PRO A 200 -5.22 -19.84 3.57
N ASP A 201 -4.71 -20.96 3.02
CA ASP A 201 -5.03 -22.33 3.49
C ASP A 201 -3.90 -23.02 4.28
N GLY A 202 -2.87 -22.27 4.66
CA GLY A 202 -1.68 -22.78 5.38
C GLY A 202 -1.83 -22.83 6.90
N GLY A 203 -2.80 -23.57 7.42
CA GLY A 203 -2.92 -23.89 8.85
C GLY A 203 -3.53 -22.79 9.71
N THR A 204 -4.30 -23.18 10.73
CA THR A 204 -4.75 -22.26 11.78
C THR A 204 -3.56 -21.49 12.34
N PRO A 205 -3.59 -20.14 12.37
CA PRO A 205 -2.48 -19.35 12.89
C PRO A 205 -2.17 -19.82 14.30
N THR A 206 -0.91 -20.17 14.52
CA THR A 206 -0.45 -20.56 15.85
C THR A 206 -0.64 -19.38 16.81
N GLY A 207 -0.82 -19.65 18.11
CA GLY A 207 -1.00 -18.58 19.11
C GLY A 207 0.13 -17.54 19.10
N GLN A 208 1.32 -17.93 18.63
CA GLN A 208 2.47 -17.06 18.42
C GLN A 208 2.23 -16.06 17.27
N GLU A 209 1.77 -16.51 16.10
CA GLU A 209 1.53 -15.65 14.93
C GLU A 209 0.37 -14.67 15.16
N ALA A 210 -0.66 -15.08 15.90
CA ALA A 210 -1.73 -14.19 16.34
C ALA A 210 -1.20 -13.14 17.33
N THR A 211 -0.31 -13.52 18.23
CA THR A 211 0.36 -12.58 19.16
C THR A 211 1.23 -11.59 18.41
N ASP A 212 2.03 -12.07 17.44
CA ASP A 212 2.90 -11.24 16.61
C ASP A 212 2.08 -10.27 15.74
N SER A 213 0.92 -10.70 15.23
CA SER A 213 -0.01 -9.82 14.52
C SER A 213 -0.53 -8.70 15.42
N VAL A 214 -0.95 -9.01 16.65
CA VAL A 214 -1.45 -7.99 17.60
C VAL A 214 -0.34 -7.03 18.01
N LEU A 215 0.88 -7.52 18.23
CA LEU A 215 2.04 -6.68 18.57
C LEU A 215 2.40 -5.73 17.41
N ARG A 216 2.30 -6.17 16.16
CA ARG A 216 2.47 -5.30 14.98
C ARG A 216 1.39 -4.23 14.88
N ASP A 217 0.12 -4.58 15.12
CA ASP A 217 -0.97 -3.62 15.14
C ASP A 217 -0.79 -2.57 16.25
N MET A 218 -0.24 -2.97 17.41
CA MET A 218 0.13 -2.05 18.48
C MET A 218 1.26 -1.11 18.08
N ALA A 219 2.31 -1.59 17.41
CA ALA A 219 3.38 -0.76 16.88
C ALA A 219 2.87 0.25 15.83
N LYS A 220 1.91 -0.15 14.98
CA LYS A 220 1.23 0.74 14.03
C LYS A 220 0.46 1.86 14.75
N LEU A 221 -0.24 1.51 15.83
CA LEU A 221 -0.98 2.48 16.63
C LEU A 221 -0.05 3.47 17.35
N GLU A 222 1.07 2.99 17.89
CA GLU A 222 2.12 3.84 18.49
C GLU A 222 2.71 4.84 17.49
N HIS A 223 3.06 4.38 16.28
CA HIS A 223 3.57 5.26 15.23
C HIS A 223 2.55 6.33 14.83
N THR A 224 1.29 5.93 14.64
CA THR A 224 0.19 6.84 14.27
C THR A 224 -0.03 7.90 15.34
N LEU A 225 -0.07 7.51 16.62
CA LEU A 225 -0.22 8.44 17.74
C LEU A 225 0.97 9.39 17.86
N SER A 226 2.19 8.89 17.63
CA SER A 226 3.41 9.70 17.67
C SER A 226 3.42 10.77 16.58
N SER A 227 2.97 10.45 15.36
CA SER A 227 2.83 11.43 14.28
C SER A 227 1.70 12.42 14.54
N ALA A 228 0.57 11.97 15.09
CA ALA A 228 -0.63 12.77 15.24
C ALA A 228 -0.56 13.71 16.47
N LEU A 229 0.26 13.39 17.48
CA LEU A 229 0.58 14.31 18.59
C LEU A 229 1.19 15.64 18.11
N VAL A 230 1.80 15.66 16.92
CA VAL A 230 2.36 16.86 16.29
C VAL A 230 1.28 17.75 15.66
N GLU A 231 0.10 17.20 15.34
CA GLU A 231 -0.98 17.86 14.57
C GLU A 231 -2.22 18.29 15.41
N HIS A 232 -2.06 18.52 16.73
CA HIS A 232 -3.15 18.87 17.67
C HIS A 232 -4.23 17.77 17.82
N LEU A 233 -3.80 16.56 18.19
CA LEU A 233 -4.69 15.47 18.60
C LEU A 233 -5.38 15.76 19.95
N ASP A 234 -6.64 15.32 20.10
CA ASP A 234 -7.31 15.26 21.40
C ASP A 234 -6.77 14.08 22.23
N ALA A 235 -5.70 14.35 23.00
CA ALA A 235 -5.00 13.35 23.79
C ALA A 235 -5.88 12.70 24.87
N ASP A 236 -6.85 13.43 25.43
CA ASP A 236 -7.72 12.94 26.49
C ASP A 236 -8.73 11.92 25.95
N ALA A 237 -9.33 12.20 24.78
CA ALA A 237 -10.25 11.27 24.12
C ALA A 237 -9.56 9.97 23.69
N VAL A 238 -8.32 10.08 23.19
CA VAL A 238 -7.50 8.92 22.80
C VAL A 238 -7.14 8.08 24.02
N THR A 239 -6.70 8.71 25.11
CA THR A 239 -6.32 8.03 26.35
C THR A 239 -7.50 7.26 26.93
N ALA A 240 -8.68 7.90 27.04
CA ALA A 240 -9.90 7.24 27.52
C ALA A 240 -10.29 6.01 26.67
N ARG A 241 -10.06 6.07 25.35
CA ARG A 241 -10.35 4.93 24.46
C ARG A 241 -9.37 3.77 24.66
N LEU A 242 -8.09 4.06 24.86
CA LEU A 242 -7.06 3.04 25.12
C LEU A 242 -7.28 2.34 26.47
N GLU A 243 -7.62 3.09 27.51
CA GLU A 243 -7.97 2.54 28.82
C GLU A 243 -9.20 1.62 28.74
N SER A 244 -10.23 2.03 27.98
CA SER A 244 -11.43 1.20 27.76
C SER A 244 -11.11 -0.11 27.04
N LEU A 245 -10.24 -0.09 26.03
CA LEU A 245 -9.81 -1.30 25.31
C LEU A 245 -9.01 -2.22 26.22
N LEU A 246 -8.09 -1.67 27.01
CA LEU A 246 -7.25 -2.42 27.95
C LEU A 246 -8.08 -3.03 29.09
N ALA A 247 -9.10 -2.32 29.60
CA ALA A 247 -10.05 -2.86 30.56
C ALA A 247 -10.86 -4.03 29.98
N LYS A 248 -11.34 -3.92 28.73
CA LYS A 248 -12.05 -5.01 28.03
C LYS A 248 -11.16 -6.23 27.79
N TRP A 249 -9.91 -6.01 27.40
CA TRP A 249 -8.96 -7.10 27.18
C TRP A 249 -8.66 -7.85 28.48
N ARG A 250 -8.42 -7.13 29.59
CA ARG A 250 -8.26 -7.75 30.93
C ARG A 250 -9.49 -8.56 31.35
N ALA A 251 -10.70 -8.05 31.12
CA ALA A 251 -11.93 -8.78 31.41
C ALA A 251 -12.08 -10.05 30.54
N SER A 252 -11.68 -9.99 29.27
CA SER A 252 -11.67 -11.14 28.36
C SER A 252 -10.60 -12.18 28.72
N GLY A 253 -9.43 -11.74 29.19
CA GLY A 253 -8.37 -12.62 29.68
C GLY A 253 -8.72 -13.30 31.00
N ALA A 254 -9.39 -12.59 31.91
CA ALA A 254 -9.93 -13.16 33.15
C ALA A 254 -11.00 -14.24 32.88
N ALA A 255 -11.80 -14.07 31.82
CA ALA A 255 -12.77 -15.09 31.39
C ALA A 255 -12.11 -16.32 30.74
N SER A 256 -10.92 -16.18 30.13
CA SER A 256 -10.18 -17.28 29.50
C SER A 256 -9.30 -18.07 30.48
N GLY A 257 -9.09 -17.57 31.69
CA GLY A 257 -8.29 -18.21 32.76
C GLY A 257 -9.09 -18.98 33.81
N ALA A 258 -10.43 -18.98 33.73
CA ALA A 258 -11.28 -19.69 34.68
C ALA A 258 -11.50 -21.16 34.26
N ALA A 259 -10.47 -21.99 34.41
CA ALA A 259 -10.71 -23.41 34.66
C ALA A 259 -11.26 -23.55 36.11
N PRO A 260 -12.28 -24.37 36.35
CA PRO A 260 -12.78 -24.60 37.71
C PRO A 260 -11.80 -25.53 38.43
N ASP A 261 -10.78 -24.97 39.08
CA ASP A 261 -9.94 -25.75 39.98
C ASP A 261 -10.69 -26.00 41.30
N SER A 262 -11.28 -27.18 41.35
CA SER A 262 -11.54 -27.91 42.58
C SER A 262 -10.20 -28.24 43.26
N GLY A 263 -9.77 -27.39 44.20
CA GLY A 263 -8.66 -27.65 45.13
C GLY A 263 -7.99 -26.33 45.54
N SER A 264 -7.88 -25.92 46.80
CA SER A 264 -8.22 -26.54 48.07
C SER A 264 -8.48 -25.41 49.08
N ALA A 265 -9.37 -25.65 50.04
CA ALA A 265 -9.63 -24.75 51.17
C ALA A 265 -8.41 -24.48 52.09
N LYS A 266 -7.20 -24.92 51.70
CA LYS A 266 -5.95 -24.70 52.44
C LYS A 266 -5.16 -23.47 52.02
N GLU A 267 -5.40 -22.89 50.84
CA GLU A 267 -4.65 -21.71 50.38
C GLU A 267 -5.37 -20.37 50.66
N GLN A 268 -6.69 -20.40 50.90
CA GLN A 268 -7.45 -19.23 51.35
C GLN A 268 -7.19 -18.86 52.83
N LEU A 269 -6.40 -19.64 53.56
CA LEU A 269 -6.01 -19.39 54.95
C LEU A 269 -4.68 -18.63 55.11
N GLN A 270 -3.95 -18.32 54.03
CA GLN A 270 -2.66 -17.62 54.11
C GLN A 270 -2.73 -16.11 53.82
N VAL A 271 -3.91 -15.57 53.50
CA VAL A 271 -4.16 -14.12 53.38
C VAL A 271 -5.46 -13.73 54.10
N ALA A 272 -5.69 -14.32 55.27
CA ALA A 272 -6.75 -13.88 56.16
C ALA A 272 -6.14 -12.99 57.24
N THR A 273 -6.48 -11.70 57.23
CA THR A 273 -6.21 -10.81 58.35
C THR A 273 -7.01 -11.33 59.56
N THR A 274 -6.49 -11.18 60.78
CA THR A 274 -7.09 -11.74 62.02
C THR A 274 -8.59 -11.49 62.18
N ASP A 275 -9.11 -10.38 61.65
CA ASP A 275 -10.54 -10.04 61.67
C ASP A 275 -11.42 -10.93 60.76
N GLN A 276 -10.86 -11.50 59.69
CA GLN A 276 -11.61 -12.38 58.77
C GLN A 276 -11.68 -13.83 59.25
N VAL A 277 -10.78 -14.25 60.16
CA VAL A 277 -10.81 -15.59 60.77
C VAL A 277 -11.95 -15.69 61.80
N LEU A 278 -12.27 -14.60 62.50
CA LEU A 278 -13.36 -14.57 63.48
C LEU A 278 -14.75 -14.58 62.83
N ASP A 279 -14.92 -13.90 61.68
CA ASP A 279 -16.20 -13.86 60.95
C ASP A 279 -16.57 -15.23 60.32
N PHE A 280 -15.58 -16.10 60.09
CA PHE A 280 -15.79 -17.45 59.57
C PHE A 280 -16.21 -18.45 60.67
N ILE A 281 -15.73 -18.27 61.91
CA ILE A 281 -16.10 -19.13 63.05
C ILE A 281 -17.54 -18.85 63.48
N ASP A 282 -17.97 -17.58 63.46
CA ASP A 282 -19.33 -17.17 63.85
C ASP A 282 -20.41 -17.64 62.86
N LYS A 283 -20.06 -17.78 61.57
CA LYS A 283 -20.99 -18.26 60.53
C LYS A 283 -21.14 -19.77 60.44
N GLU A 284 -20.15 -20.55 60.88
CA GLU A 284 -20.16 -22.02 60.78
C GLU A 284 -20.58 -22.73 62.08
N LEU A 285 -20.50 -22.07 63.24
CA LEU A 285 -20.96 -22.61 64.53
C LEU A 285 -22.04 -21.70 65.12
N GLY A 286 -23.18 -21.60 64.42
CA GLY A 286 -24.28 -20.74 64.81
C GLY A 286 -24.71 -20.87 66.29
N LEU A 287 -24.36 -19.85 67.08
CA LEU A 287 -24.99 -19.49 68.34
C LEU A 287 -25.26 -17.99 68.36
#